data_AF-A0A410WX32-F1
#
_entry.id   AF-A0A410WX32-F1
#
_cell.length_a   1.000
_cell.length_b   1.000
_cell.length_c   1.000
_cell.angle_alpha   90.00
_cell.angle_beta   90.00
_cell.angle_gamma   90.00
#
_symmetry.space_group_name_H-M   'P 1'
#
loop_
_entity.id
_entity.type
_entity.pdbx_description
1 polymer ?
#
loop_
_entity_poly.entity_id
_entity_poly.type
_entity_poly.pdbx_seq_one_letter_code
_entity_poly.pdbx_strand_id
1 'polypeptide(L)'
;MSNAFVIAKFSNSKGKTEIYYGATDPIVSKLDSVFATYEFFPDEKAIINRLSEISSHWGNRGFIYTNINNNKEKNMYWILSIFKKNTREYYYGERSHVIDKATSVKGKNRLIGKAYNTKELMLWQLEYHKKNSPKSKYIAV
;
A
#
# COMPACT_ATOMS: atom_id res chain seq x y z
N MET A 1 -10.36 24.58 -9.96
CA MET A 1 -9.87 23.50 -9.09
C MET A 1 -9.10 22.52 -9.96
N SER A 2 -7.83 22.23 -9.66
CA SER A 2 -7.07 21.24 -10.44
C SER A 2 -7.44 19.84 -9.97
N ASN A 3 -7.85 18.99 -10.91
CA ASN A 3 -8.05 17.56 -10.65
C ASN A 3 -6.68 16.91 -10.49
N ALA A 4 -6.09 16.99 -9.29
CA ALA A 4 -4.72 16.53 -9.04
C ALA A 4 -4.60 15.00 -9.01
N PHE A 5 -5.70 14.30 -8.73
CA PHE A 5 -5.73 12.84 -8.58
C PHE A 5 -6.81 12.18 -9.43
N VAL A 6 -6.64 10.91 -9.72
CA VAL A 6 -7.57 10.13 -10.55
C VAL A 6 -7.59 8.66 -10.13
N ILE A 7 -8.75 8.03 -10.25
CA ILE A 7 -8.93 6.58 -10.29
C ILE A 7 -9.27 6.20 -11.74
N ALA A 8 -8.52 5.29 -12.35
CA ALA A 8 -8.80 4.75 -13.67
C ALA A 8 -9.23 3.28 -13.55
N LYS A 9 -10.24 2.88 -14.32
CA LYS A 9 -10.79 1.52 -14.34
C LYS A 9 -10.85 1.01 -15.77
N PHE A 10 -10.32 -0.18 -16.02
CA PHE A 10 -10.43 -0.83 -17.34
C PHE A 10 -10.52 -2.34 -17.21
N SER A 11 -10.91 -3.01 -18.30
CA SER A 11 -10.88 -4.47 -18.39
C SER A 11 -9.62 -4.90 -19.14
N ASN A 12 -8.78 -5.73 -18.52
CA ASN A 12 -7.58 -6.23 -19.17
C ASN A 12 -7.91 -7.28 -20.24
N SER A 13 -6.88 -7.74 -20.97
CA SER A 13 -7.01 -8.74 -22.04
C SER A 13 -7.58 -10.10 -21.59
N LYS A 14 -7.66 -10.36 -20.28
CA LYS A 14 -8.28 -11.56 -19.68
C LYS A 14 -9.70 -11.31 -19.18
N GLY A 15 -10.30 -10.16 -19.51
CA GLY A 15 -11.64 -9.77 -19.08
C GLY A 15 -11.74 -9.41 -17.59
N LYS A 16 -10.61 -9.21 -16.90
CA LYS A 16 -10.61 -8.83 -15.48
C LYS A 16 -10.58 -7.32 -15.36
N THR A 17 -11.44 -6.78 -14.51
CA THR A 17 -11.42 -5.36 -14.14
C THR A 17 -10.16 -5.06 -13.31
N GLU A 18 -9.40 -4.07 -13.75
CA GLU A 18 -8.28 -3.49 -13.01
C GLU A 18 -8.61 -2.04 -12.64
N ILE A 19 -8.07 -1.60 -11.50
CA ILE A 19 -8.23 -0.24 -11.00
C ILE A 19 -6.84 0.32 -10.70
N TYR A 20 -6.56 1.49 -11.28
CA TYR A 20 -5.35 2.28 -11.08
C TYR A 20 -5.74 3.57 -10.36
N TYR A 21 -4.87 4.12 -9.52
CA TYR A 21 -5.14 5.40 -8.87
C TYR A 21 -3.84 6.15 -8.59
N GLY A 22 -3.89 7.48 -8.56
CA GLY A 22 -2.72 8.31 -8.29
C GLY A 22 -2.89 9.73 -8.83
N ALA A 23 -1.77 10.41 -9.08
CA ALA A 23 -1.78 11.71 -9.73
C ALA A 23 -2.37 11.62 -11.15
N THR A 24 -3.09 12.65 -11.58
CA THR A 24 -3.82 12.66 -12.85
C THR A 24 -2.90 12.47 -14.06
N ASP A 25 -1.90 13.33 -14.25
CA ASP A 25 -1.08 13.32 -15.47
C ASP A 25 -0.35 11.99 -15.68
N PRO A 26 0.30 11.39 -14.66
CA PRO A 26 0.97 10.11 -14.82
C PRO A 26 0.03 8.94 -15.13
N ILE A 27 -1.18 8.92 -14.54
CA ILE A 27 -2.16 7.87 -14.79
C ILE A 27 -2.69 7.97 -16.22
N VAL A 28 -3.13 9.17 -16.61
CA VAL A 28 -3.71 9.41 -17.95
C VAL A 28 -2.66 9.12 -19.02
N SER A 29 -1.44 9.62 -18.87
CA SER A 29 -0.36 9.35 -19.82
C SER A 29 -0.04 7.86 -19.96
N LYS A 30 -0.08 7.10 -18.86
CA LYS A 30 0.21 5.65 -18.87
C LYS A 30 -0.92 4.82 -19.49
N LEU A 31 -2.16 5.30 -19.39
CA LEU A 31 -3.35 4.59 -19.83
C LEU A 31 -3.97 5.19 -21.10
N ASP A 32 -3.27 6.11 -21.76
CA ASP A 32 -3.73 6.83 -22.96
C ASP A 32 -4.16 5.90 -24.11
N SER A 33 -3.51 4.73 -24.22
CA SER A 33 -3.82 3.72 -25.23
C SER A 33 -4.83 2.66 -24.78
N VAL A 34 -5.42 2.80 -23.60
CA VAL A 34 -6.34 1.81 -23.01
C VAL A 34 -7.72 2.46 -22.81
N PHE A 35 -8.77 1.75 -23.20
CA PHE A 35 -10.14 2.16 -22.92
C PHE A 35 -10.42 2.07 -21.41
N ALA A 36 -10.06 3.13 -20.68
CA ALA A 36 -10.24 3.27 -19.25
C ALA A 36 -11.29 4.34 -18.93
N THR A 37 -12.10 4.06 -17.91
CA THR A 37 -12.99 5.04 -17.28
C THR A 37 -12.22 5.75 -16.17
N TYR A 38 -12.26 7.08 -16.16
CA TYR A 38 -11.56 7.91 -15.17
C TYR A 38 -12.54 8.60 -14.22
N GLU A 39 -12.20 8.61 -12.93
CA GLU A 39 -12.87 9.36 -11.88
C GLU A 39 -11.84 10.32 -11.26
N PHE A 40 -12.07 11.63 -11.34
CA PHE A 40 -11.08 12.64 -10.95
C PHE A 40 -11.38 13.23 -9.58
N PHE A 41 -10.31 13.57 -8.85
CA PHE A 41 -10.37 14.07 -7.48
C PHE A 41 -9.50 15.32 -7.30
N PRO A 42 -9.96 16.29 -6.49
CA PRO A 42 -9.23 17.52 -6.26
C PRO A 42 -8.02 17.31 -5.35
N ASP A 43 -8.08 16.33 -4.45
CA ASP A 43 -7.06 16.07 -3.44
C ASP A 43 -6.96 14.59 -3.06
N GLU A 44 -5.90 14.27 -2.32
CA GLU A 44 -5.57 12.91 -1.90
C GLU A 44 -6.59 12.33 -0.89
N LYS A 45 -7.20 13.18 -0.07
CA LYS A 45 -8.17 12.74 0.93
C LYS A 45 -9.45 12.23 0.25
N ALA A 46 -9.89 12.92 -0.80
CA ALA A 46 -11.06 12.54 -1.58
C ALA A 46 -10.88 11.19 -2.27
N ILE A 47 -9.71 10.93 -2.87
CA ILE A 47 -9.43 9.65 -3.53
C ILE A 47 -9.31 8.49 -2.53
N ILE A 48 -8.70 8.69 -1.36
CA ILE A 48 -8.61 7.67 -0.30
C ILE A 48 -9.99 7.27 0.22
N ASN A 49 -10.88 8.24 0.43
CA ASN A 49 -12.26 7.97 0.84
C ASN A 49 -12.98 7.12 -0.21
N ARG A 50 -12.85 7.47 -1.49
CA ARG A 50 -13.46 6.72 -2.57
C ARG A 50 -12.94 5.29 -2.69
N LEU A 51 -11.63 5.10 -2.58
CA LEU A 51 -11.02 3.77 -2.58
C LEU A 51 -11.52 2.91 -1.42
N SER A 52 -11.74 3.51 -0.25
CA SER A 52 -12.30 2.83 0.92
C SER A 52 -13.74 2.34 0.66
N GLU A 53 -14.58 3.15 0.03
CA GLU A 53 -15.94 2.75 -0.40
C GLU A 53 -15.93 1.63 -1.43
N ILE A 54 -15.04 1.72 -2.43
CA ILE A 54 -14.91 0.66 -3.45
C ILE A 54 -14.50 -0.65 -2.78
N SER A 55 -13.56 -0.60 -1.83
CA SER A 55 -13.06 -1.79 -1.13
C SER A 55 -14.12 -2.47 -0.24
N SER A 56 -15.02 -1.71 0.38
CA SER A 56 -16.06 -2.26 1.26
C SER A 56 -17.16 -2.99 0.49
N HIS A 57 -17.43 -2.59 -0.76
CA HIS A 57 -18.48 -3.19 -1.59
C HIS A 57 -17.98 -4.38 -2.45
N TRP A 58 -16.68 -4.49 -2.71
CA TRP A 58 -16.16 -5.39 -3.77
C TRP A 58 -15.46 -6.67 -3.29
N GLY A 59 -15.45 -6.95 -1.98
CA GLY A 59 -15.04 -8.23 -1.40
C GLY A 59 -13.82 -8.88 -2.09
N ASN A 60 -12.61 -8.46 -1.73
CA ASN A 60 -11.33 -9.14 -2.06
C ASN A 60 -11.05 -9.49 -3.54
N ARG A 61 -11.76 -8.95 -4.53
CA ARG A 61 -11.42 -9.17 -5.95
C ARG A 61 -10.32 -8.22 -6.42
N GLY A 62 -9.07 -8.62 -6.13
CA GLY A 62 -7.86 -8.28 -6.88
C GLY A 62 -7.70 -6.83 -7.34
N PHE A 63 -7.55 -5.89 -6.42
CA PHE A 63 -7.04 -4.55 -6.76
C PHE A 63 -5.55 -4.67 -7.07
N ILE A 64 -5.16 -4.51 -8.34
CA ILE A 64 -3.74 -4.45 -8.72
C ILE A 64 -3.25 -3.04 -8.46
N TYR A 65 -2.65 -2.85 -7.29
CA TYR A 65 -1.91 -1.64 -6.96
C TYR A 65 -0.63 -1.58 -7.78
N THR A 66 -0.53 -0.64 -8.71
CA THR A 66 0.74 -0.30 -9.38
C THR A 66 1.08 1.15 -9.08
N ASN A 67 2.05 1.35 -8.18
CA ASN A 67 2.62 2.66 -7.89
C ASN A 67 3.23 3.26 -9.18
N ILE A 68 2.90 4.52 -9.49
CA ILE A 68 3.39 5.22 -10.69
C ILE A 68 4.60 6.10 -10.37
N ASN A 69 5.07 6.15 -9.13
CA ASN A 69 6.42 6.64 -8.85
C ASN A 69 7.42 5.58 -9.28
N ASN A 70 7.62 5.51 -10.60
CA ASN A 70 8.74 4.89 -11.26
C ASN A 70 9.95 5.82 -11.11
N ASN A 71 10.35 6.04 -9.86
CA ASN A 71 11.74 6.29 -9.57
C ASN A 71 12.26 5.05 -8.88
N LYS A 72 13.54 4.76 -9.10
CA LYS A 72 14.35 3.77 -8.41
C LYS A 72 14.48 4.08 -6.91
N GLU A 73 13.40 4.48 -6.24
CA GLU A 73 13.33 4.67 -4.80
C GLU A 73 13.35 3.28 -4.17
N LYS A 74 14.58 2.85 -3.87
CA LYS A 74 14.91 1.69 -3.05
C LYS A 74 13.89 1.58 -1.93
N ASN A 75 13.10 0.50 -1.89
CA ASN A 75 12.07 0.26 -0.88
C ASN A 75 12.47 0.76 0.53
N MET A 76 12.06 1.99 0.86
CA MET A 76 12.57 2.74 2.00
C MET A 76 11.80 2.41 3.28
N TYR A 77 10.58 1.91 3.19
CA TYR A 77 9.72 1.68 4.35
C TYR A 77 9.41 0.21 4.51
N TRP A 78 9.44 -0.29 5.74
CA TRP A 78 9.33 -1.72 6.01
C TRP A 78 8.30 -1.98 7.09
N ILE A 79 7.61 -3.11 6.97
CA ILE A 79 6.95 -3.76 8.11
C ILE A 79 7.66 -5.09 8.31
N LEU A 80 8.36 -5.25 9.42
CA LEU A 80 8.98 -6.51 9.84
C LEU A 80 8.22 -7.09 11.02
N SER A 81 7.93 -8.38 10.97
CA SER A 81 7.26 -9.10 12.04
C SER A 81 8.15 -10.18 12.64
N ILE A 82 8.03 -10.33 13.96
CA ILE A 82 8.75 -11.32 14.77
C ILE A 82 7.72 -12.02 15.63
N PHE A 83 7.74 -13.36 15.65
CA PHE A 83 7.02 -14.12 16.67
C PHE A 83 7.90 -14.25 17.89
N LYS A 84 7.48 -13.67 19.01
CA LYS A 84 8.21 -13.73 20.28
C LYS A 84 7.29 -14.30 21.35
N LYS A 85 7.66 -15.48 21.87
CA LYS A 85 6.80 -16.26 22.78
C LYS A 85 5.43 -16.50 22.11
N ASN A 86 4.37 -15.88 22.61
CA ASN A 86 2.99 -16.03 22.13
C ASN A 86 2.45 -14.75 21.44
N THR A 87 3.30 -13.76 21.18
CA THR A 87 2.86 -12.48 20.61
C THR A 87 3.64 -12.19 19.34
N ARG A 88 2.92 -11.77 18.30
CA ARG A 88 3.54 -11.23 17.09
C ARG A 88 3.80 -9.74 17.30
N GLU A 89 5.03 -9.32 17.08
CA GLU A 89 5.44 -7.92 17.11
C GLU A 89 5.71 -7.45 15.69
N TYR A 90 5.14 -6.31 15.29
CA TYR A 90 5.35 -5.65 14.01
C TYR A 90 6.14 -4.35 14.23
N TYR A 91 7.33 -4.30 13.66
CA TYR A 91 8.23 -3.14 13.61
C TYR A 91 8.03 -2.45 12.27
N TYR A 92 7.80 -1.13 12.27
CA TYR A 92 7.53 -0.40 11.04
C TYR A 92 8.12 1.01 11.03
N GLY A 93 8.49 1.49 9.85
CA GLY A 93 9.24 2.74 9.68
C GLY A 93 10.25 2.66 8.54
N GLU A 94 11.28 3.50 8.60
CA GLU A 94 12.37 3.51 7.61
C GLU A 94 13.22 2.24 7.69
N ARG A 95 13.68 1.75 6.54
CA ARG A 95 14.32 0.45 6.34
C ARG A 95 15.50 0.25 7.27
N SER A 96 16.42 1.22 7.33
CA SER A 96 17.60 1.18 8.18
C SER A 96 17.20 0.95 9.64
N HIS A 97 16.32 1.79 10.15
CA HIS A 97 15.92 1.75 11.56
C HIS A 97 15.14 0.48 11.90
N VAL A 98 14.19 0.09 11.05
CA VAL A 98 13.39 -1.13 11.26
C VAL A 98 14.25 -2.38 11.21
N ILE A 99 15.20 -2.49 10.27
CA ILE A 99 16.13 -3.62 10.21
C ILE A 99 17.00 -3.65 11.45
N ASP A 100 17.62 -2.54 11.83
CA ASP A 100 18.52 -2.50 13.00
C ASP A 100 17.77 -2.85 14.29
N LYS A 101 16.58 -2.29 14.48
CA LYS A 101 15.75 -2.58 15.64
C LYS A 101 15.24 -4.02 15.65
N ALA A 102 14.72 -4.53 14.54
CA ALA A 102 14.23 -5.90 14.47
C ALA A 102 15.37 -6.92 14.65
N THR A 103 16.56 -6.63 14.13
CA THR A 103 17.72 -7.54 14.22
C THR A 103 18.31 -7.56 15.63
N SER A 104 18.33 -6.44 16.33
CA SER A 104 18.79 -6.38 17.73
C SER A 104 17.87 -7.14 18.71
N VAL A 105 16.58 -7.34 18.37
CA VAL A 105 15.61 -7.97 19.27
C VAL A 105 15.15 -9.38 18.84
N LYS A 106 15.47 -9.82 17.62
CA LYS A 106 14.98 -11.11 17.07
C LYS A 106 15.48 -12.34 17.83
N GLY A 107 16.71 -12.32 18.35
CA GLY A 107 17.36 -13.52 18.88
C GLY A 107 17.40 -14.66 17.85
N LYS A 108 16.84 -15.83 18.19
CA LYS A 108 16.70 -16.98 17.29
C LYS A 108 15.45 -16.94 16.40
N ASN A 109 14.58 -15.94 16.57
CA ASN A 109 13.31 -15.89 15.86
C ASN A 109 13.49 -15.43 14.41
N ARG A 110 12.67 -15.96 13.50
CA ARG A 110 12.65 -15.59 12.08
C ARG A 110 12.00 -14.21 11.91
N LEU A 111 12.66 -13.35 11.13
CA LEU A 111 12.08 -12.11 10.64
C LEU A 111 11.25 -12.39 9.38
N ILE A 112 10.00 -11.93 9.36
CA ILE A 112 9.14 -11.97 8.17
C ILE A 112 8.63 -10.56 7.93
N GLY A 113 8.93 -9.98 6.78
CA GLY A 113 8.47 -8.62 6.47
C GLY A 113 8.34 -8.35 5.00
N LYS A 114 7.75 -7.20 4.71
CA LYS A 114 7.53 -6.68 3.37
C LYS A 114 8.00 -5.24 3.33
N ALA A 115 8.58 -4.89 2.19
CA ALA A 115 9.09 -3.58 1.89
C ALA A 115 8.05 -2.79 1.06
N TYR A 116 8.05 -1.48 1.25
CA TYR A 116 7.17 -0.52 0.60
C TYR A 116 8.03 0.65 0.12
N ASN A 117 7.66 1.21 -1.01
CA ASN A 117 8.37 2.33 -1.60
C ASN A 117 7.94 3.68 -1.00
N THR A 118 6.74 3.81 -0.44
CA THR A 118 6.31 5.03 0.27
C THR A 118 5.84 4.73 1.70
N LYS A 119 5.85 5.76 2.55
CA LYS A 119 5.42 5.68 3.95
C LYS A 119 3.92 5.43 4.05
N GLU A 120 3.16 6.03 3.15
CA GLU A 120 1.70 5.98 3.08
C GLU A 120 1.23 4.55 2.81
N LEU A 121 1.89 3.84 1.90
CA LEU A 121 1.58 2.43 1.62
C LEU A 121 1.89 1.52 2.79
N MET A 122 3.03 1.75 3.44
CA MET A 122 3.38 1.02 4.65
C MET A 122 2.32 1.25 5.73
N LEU A 123 1.91 2.50 5.97
CA LEU A 123 0.88 2.83 6.95
C LEU A 123 -0.47 2.20 6.60
N TRP A 124 -0.88 2.22 5.32
CA TRP A 124 -2.11 1.56 4.88
C TRP A 124 -2.08 0.05 5.14
N GLN A 125 -0.98 -0.63 4.80
CA GLN A 125 -0.85 -2.06 5.07
C GLN A 125 -0.78 -2.36 6.57
N LEU A 126 -0.21 -1.46 7.37
CA LEU A 126 -0.18 -1.55 8.83
C LEU A 126 -1.60 -1.51 9.42
N GLU A 127 -2.46 -0.62 8.94
CA GLU A 127 -3.86 -0.55 9.38
C GLU A 127 -4.63 -1.83 9.05
N TYR A 128 -4.37 -2.42 7.87
CA TYR A 128 -4.89 -3.75 7.54
C TYR A 128 -4.43 -4.83 8.53
N HIS A 129 -3.15 -4.83 8.92
CA HIS A 129 -2.63 -5.77 9.92
C HIS A 129 -3.27 -5.57 11.29
N LYS A 130 -3.44 -4.33 11.75
CA LYS A 130 -4.10 -4.00 13.03
C LYS A 130 -5.51 -4.57 13.11
N LYS A 131 -6.29 -4.47 12.03
CA LYS A 131 -7.64 -5.05 11.96
C LYS A 131 -7.65 -6.58 12.03
N ASN A 132 -6.73 -7.24 11.32
CA ASN A 132 -6.69 -8.71 11.24
C ASN A 132 -5.92 -9.38 12.37
N SER A 133 -5.11 -8.64 13.12
CA SER A 133 -4.26 -9.15 14.20
C SER A 133 -4.21 -8.16 15.38
N PRO A 134 -5.35 -7.86 16.01
CA PRO A 134 -5.45 -6.82 17.04
C PRO A 134 -4.65 -7.14 18.31
N LYS A 135 -4.39 -8.41 18.61
CA LYS A 135 -3.58 -8.86 19.75
C LYS A 135 -2.06 -8.70 19.54
N SER A 136 -1.64 -8.27 18.34
CA SER A 136 -0.23 -8.06 18.03
C SER A 136 0.26 -6.71 18.55
N LYS A 137 1.57 -6.60 18.77
CA LYS A 137 2.19 -5.33 19.15
C LYS A 137 2.69 -4.61 17.91
N TYR A 138 2.47 -3.30 17.83
CA TYR A 138 2.90 -2.45 16.71
C TYR A 138 3.87 -1.40 17.23
N ILE A 139 5.09 -1.39 16.69
CA ILE A 139 6.21 -0.59 17.19
C ILE A 139 6.72 0.28 16.03
N ALA A 140 6.51 1.59 16.12
CA ALA A 140 7.15 2.55 15.21
C ALA A 140 8.65 2.61 15.52
N VAL A 141 9.47 2.66 14.47
CA VAL A 141 10.94 2.73 14.55
C VAL A 141 11.46 3.84 13.66
#